data_AF-A0A6M0LKI4-F1
#
_entry.id   AF-A0A6M0LKI4-F1
#
_cell.length_a   1.000
_cell.length_b   1.000
_cell.length_c   1.000
_cell.angle_alpha   90.00
_cell.angle_beta   90.00
_cell.angle_gamma   90.00
#
_symmetry.space_group_name_H-M   'P 1'
#
loop_
_entity.id
_entity.type
_entity.pdbx_description
1 polymer ?
#
loop_
_entity_poly.entity_id
_entity_poly.type
_entity_poly.pdbx_seq_one_letter_code
_entity_poly.pdbx_strand_id
1 'polypeptide(L)' 'MNGHPEWLTVHEGDAPLIVSFPHTGSELPHDLIGDFHSPWLARRDADWWVHE' A
#
# COMPACT_ATOMS: atom_id res chain seq x y z
N MET A 1 -14.14 -24.43 9.91
CA MET A 1 -14.60 -23.55 11.00
C MET A 1 -13.81 -22.27 10.89
N ASN A 2 -14.42 -21.18 10.41
CA ASN A 2 -13.76 -19.88 10.35
C ASN A 2 -13.78 -19.28 11.76
N GLY A 3 -12.75 -19.60 12.54
CA GLY A 3 -12.59 -19.10 13.91
C GLY A 3 -12.02 -17.69 13.89
N HIS A 4 -12.87 -16.69 13.66
CA HIS A 4 -12.48 -15.30 13.84
C HIS A 4 -12.31 -14.99 15.34
N PRO A 5 -11.37 -14.11 15.73
CA PRO A 5 -11.22 -13.72 17.13
C PRO A 5 -12.48 -12.98 17.62
N GLU A 6 -12.78 -13.06 18.92
CA GLU A 6 -14.04 -12.52 19.51
C GLU A 6 -14.27 -11.01 19.26
N TRP A 7 -13.19 -10.26 19.00
CA TRP A 7 -13.27 -8.82 18.71
C TRP A 7 -13.67 -8.51 17.26
N LEU A 8 -13.64 -9.49 16.35
CA LEU A 8 -13.86 -9.28 14.92
C LEU A 8 -15.24 -9.82 14.51
N THR A 9 -16.14 -8.91 14.16
CA THR A 9 -17.40 -9.23 13.46
C THR A 9 -17.23 -8.91 11.97
N VAL A 10 -17.56 -9.86 11.09
CA VAL A 10 -17.50 -9.69 9.62
C VAL A 10 -18.90 -9.78 9.05
N HIS A 11 -19.27 -8.80 8.22
CA HIS A 11 -20.49 -8.84 7.41
C HIS A 11 -20.11 -9.01 5.95
N GLU A 12 -20.51 -10.13 5.33
CA GLU A 12 -20.30 -10.40 3.92
C GLU A 12 -21.31 -9.62 3.06
N GLY A 13 -20.88 -9.12 1.90
CA GLY A 13 -21.77 -8.37 1.01
C GLY A 13 -21.33 -8.46 -0.44
N ASP A 14 -22.29 -8.17 -1.33
CA ASP A 14 -22.20 -8.52 -2.76
C ASP A 14 -21.93 -7.31 -3.66
N ALA A 15 -21.72 -6.14 -3.06
CA ALA A 15 -21.42 -4.91 -3.79
C ALA A 15 -20.03 -4.98 -4.45
N PRO A 16 -19.82 -4.29 -5.60
CA PRO A 16 -18.50 -4.20 -6.21
C PRO A 16 -17.48 -3.60 -5.23
N LEU A 17 -16.32 -4.26 -5.09
CA LEU A 17 -15.22 -3.79 -4.26
C LEU A 17 -14.28 -2.90 -5.10
N ILE A 18 -14.03 -1.69 -4.61
CA ILE A 18 -12.94 -0.83 -5.12
C ILE A 18 -11.79 -0.92 -4.13
N VAL A 19 -10.61 -1.31 -4.60
CA VAL A 19 -9.37 -1.35 -3.82
C VAL A 19 -8.37 -0.39 -4.44
N SER A 20 -7.73 0.43 -3.62
CA SER A 20 -6.69 1.37 -4.04
C SER A 20 -5.37 1.09 -3.32
N PHE A 21 -4.26 1.16 -4.05
CA PHE A 21 -2.92 1.02 -3.49
C PHE A 21 -2.10 2.31 -3.77
N PRO A 22 -2.27 3.37 -2.96
CA PRO A 22 -1.70 4.68 -3.25
C PRO A 22 -0.19 4.79 -3.01
N HIS A 23 0.44 3.83 -2.35
CA HIS A 23 1.86 3.87 -1.95
C HIS A 23 2.74 2.81 -2.64
N THR A 24 2.31 2.19 -3.74
CA THR A 24 3.12 1.14 -4.42
C THR A 24 4.27 1.67 -5.25
N GLY A 25 4.28 2.97 -5.56
CA GLY A 25 5.31 3.59 -6.38
C GLY A 25 6.67 3.64 -5.68
N SER A 26 7.67 3.02 -6.29
CA SER A 26 9.08 3.11 -5.86
C SER A 26 9.96 3.92 -6.82
N GLU A 27 9.43 4.28 -7.99
CA GLU A 27 10.13 5.10 -8.97
C GLU A 27 10.13 6.57 -8.53
N LEU A 28 11.32 7.19 -8.57
CA LEU A 28 11.46 8.63 -8.37
C LEU A 28 11.89 9.25 -9.70
N PRO A 29 11.21 10.30 -10.19
CA PRO A 29 11.61 10.97 -11.41
C PRO A 29 13.06 11.46 -11.34
N HIS A 30 13.86 11.13 -12.35
CA HIS A 30 15.30 11.44 -12.37
C HIS A 30 15.59 12.93 -12.13
N ASP A 31 14.80 13.80 -12.75
CA ASP A 31 14.95 15.25 -12.64
C ASP A 31 14.61 15.79 -11.25
N LEU A 32 13.91 15.01 -10.41
CA LEU A 32 13.49 15.40 -9.06
C LEU A 32 14.27 14.68 -7.95
N ILE A 33 15.08 13.67 -8.26
CA ILE A 33 15.82 12.88 -7.25
C ILE A 33 16.73 13.77 -6.39
N GLY A 34 17.32 14.81 -6.99
CA GLY A 34 18.20 15.77 -6.31
C GLY A 34 17.48 16.67 -5.30
N ASP A 35 16.16 16.83 -5.43
CA ASP A 35 15.36 17.69 -4.56
C ASP A 35 14.98 17.00 -3.23
N PHE A 36 15.15 15.68 -3.15
CA PHE A 36 14.88 14.93 -1.93
C PHE A 36 16.11 14.89 -1.02
N HIS A 37 15.87 14.99 0.30
CA HIS A 37 16.90 14.82 1.32
C HIS A 37 17.66 13.49 1.22
N SER A 38 16.97 12.42 0.81
CA SER A 38 17.56 11.12 0.56
C SER A 38 16.66 10.31 -0.35
N PRO A 39 17.19 9.69 -1.40
CA PRO A 39 16.43 8.78 -2.24
C PRO A 39 15.87 7.57 -1.46
N TRP A 40 16.53 7.15 -0.38
CA TRP A 40 16.02 6.07 0.47
C TRP A 40 14.85 6.54 1.33
N LEU A 41 14.97 7.71 1.97
CA LEU A 41 13.87 8.27 2.78
C LEU A 41 12.62 8.50 1.93
N ALA A 42 12.79 8.94 0.69
CA ALA A 42 11.68 9.17 -0.25
C ALA A 42 10.92 7.91 -0.66
N ARG A 43 11.50 6.71 -0.49
CA ARG A 43 10.86 5.42 -0.85
C ARG A 43 10.50 4.56 0.36
N ARG A 44 10.92 4.95 1.56
CA ARG A 44 10.82 4.10 2.77
C ARG A 44 9.38 3.66 3.05
N ASP A 45 8.42 4.55 2.80
CA ASP A 45 6.99 4.34 3.04
C ASP A 45 6.25 3.68 1.85
N ALA A 46 6.99 3.20 0.84
CA ALA A 46 6.37 2.48 -0.26
C ALA A 46 5.91 1.09 0.18
N ASP A 47 4.81 0.63 -0.43
CA ASP A 47 4.32 -0.74 -0.33
C ASP A 47 5.16 -1.65 -1.23
N TRP A 48 6.42 -1.88 -0.84
CA TRP A 48 7.46 -2.53 -1.65
C TRP A 48 7.08 -3.89 -2.27
N TRP A 49 6.14 -4.59 -1.65
CA TRP A 49 5.78 -5.96 -2.01
C TRP A 49 4.42 -6.06 -2.69
N VAL A 50 3.73 -4.94 -2.91
CA VAL A 50 2.52 -4.91 -3.74
C VAL A 50 2.96 -4.81 -5.21
N HIS A 51 3.53 -5.91 -5.67
CA HIS A 51 3.97 -6.19 -7.03
C HIS A 51 3.40 -7.55 -7.39
N GLU A 52 2.86 -7.66 -8.61
CA GLU A 52 2.09 -8.80 -9.15
C GLU A 52 0.82 -9.18 -8.37
#